data_AF-A0A0N1HET4-F1
#
_entry.id   AF-A0A0N1HET4-F1
#
_cell.length_a   1.000
_cell.length_b   1.000
_cell.length_c   1.000
_cell.angle_alpha   90.00
_cell.angle_beta   90.00
_cell.angle_gamma   90.00
#
_symmetry.space_group_name_H-M   'P 1'
#
loop_
_entity.id
_entity.type
_entity.pdbx_description
1 polymer ?
#
loop_
_entity_poly.entity_id
_entity_poly.type
_entity_poly.pdbx_seq_one_letter_code
_entity_poly.pdbx_strand_id
1 'polypeptide(L)'
;MSSDILTQLQTCYDQLLIQFFSTVSYNVRRHPLIAPAPVASDPYTNPTKDVLIENGRHQYVRYKLNAEDAEGMDLRPQEPEVFDKAQEDLAEDLVMKAQQIEYLIKRLPGLGQGEEEQNAEIRRLVEEVKIMERRRKEKRKEMRKCLEQLDHVVLGMSKSIDVPESDGSTDESQRSTAP
;
A
#
# COMPACT_ATOMS: atom_id res chain seq x y z
N MET A 1 -9.66 8.55 5.22
CA MET A 1 -8.46 7.70 5.40
C MET A 1 -8.80 6.24 5.76
N SER A 2 -10.06 5.90 6.11
CA SER A 2 -10.47 4.57 6.57
C SER A 2 -10.72 3.51 5.48
N SER A 3 -11.04 3.91 4.24
CA SER A 3 -11.28 2.94 3.14
C SER A 3 -10.00 2.27 2.64
N ASP A 4 -8.84 2.83 2.95
CA ASP A 4 -7.54 2.32 2.52
C ASP A 4 -7.17 1.02 3.26
N ILE A 5 -7.61 0.87 4.51
CA ILE A 5 -7.27 -0.30 5.35
C ILE A 5 -7.93 -1.58 4.82
N LEU A 6 -9.17 -1.50 4.31
CA LEU A 6 -9.85 -2.67 3.74
C LEU A 6 -9.19 -3.10 2.42
N THR A 7 -8.84 -2.15 1.56
CA THR A 7 -8.07 -2.42 0.32
C THR A 7 -6.68 -2.98 0.64
N GLN A 8 -6.04 -2.47 1.68
CA GLN A 8 -4.76 -2.98 2.18
C GLN A 8 -4.88 -4.42 2.66
N LEU A 9 -5.95 -4.76 3.40
CA LEU A 9 -6.22 -6.13 3.84
C LEU A 9 -6.42 -7.07 2.65
N GLN A 10 -7.19 -6.64 1.64
CA GLN A 10 -7.37 -7.41 0.41
C GLN A 10 -6.02 -7.66 -0.28
N THR A 11 -5.19 -6.63 -0.42
CA THR A 11 -3.85 -6.77 -1.02
C THR A 11 -2.96 -7.71 -0.21
N CYS A 12 -2.98 -7.64 1.12
CA CYS A 12 -2.22 -8.54 1.98
C CYS A 12 -2.70 -9.99 1.87
N TYR A 13 -4.01 -10.21 1.73
CA TYR A 13 -4.56 -11.55 1.54
C TYR A 13 -4.17 -12.15 0.18
N ASP A 14 -4.22 -11.36 -0.88
CA ASP A 14 -3.78 -11.78 -2.22
C ASP A 14 -2.28 -12.13 -2.23
N GLN A 15 -1.45 -11.33 -1.57
CA GLN A 15 -0.02 -11.61 -1.40
C GLN A 15 0.22 -12.93 -0.65
N LEU A 16 -0.56 -13.21 0.39
CA LEU A 16 -0.46 -14.44 1.17
C LEU A 16 -0.84 -15.68 0.33
N LEU A 17 -1.86 -15.58 -0.53
CA LEU A 17 -2.22 -16.67 -1.45
C LEU A 17 -1.11 -16.95 -2.48
N ILE A 18 -0.52 -15.89 -3.05
CA ILE A 18 0.61 -16.01 -3.97
C ILE A 18 1.78 -16.69 -3.26
N GLN A 19 2.05 -16.31 -2.02
CA GLN A 19 3.12 -16.87 -1.23
C GLN A 19 2.88 -18.35 -0.88
N PHE A 20 1.64 -18.75 -0.58
CA PHE A 20 1.31 -20.16 -0.39
C PHE A 20 1.57 -20.98 -1.65
N PHE A 21 1.10 -20.51 -2.81
CA PHE A 21 1.34 -21.20 -4.07
C PHE A 21 2.83 -21.30 -4.39
N SER A 22 3.59 -20.23 -4.16
CA SER A 22 5.05 -20.21 -4.33
C SER A 22 5.74 -21.20 -3.40
N THR A 23 5.34 -21.27 -2.13
CA THR A 23 5.91 -22.16 -1.11
C THR A 23 5.66 -23.63 -1.46
N VAL A 24 4.43 -23.98 -1.83
CA VAL A 24 4.08 -25.34 -2.29
C VAL A 24 4.87 -25.69 -3.55
N SER A 25 4.94 -24.78 -4.51
CA SER A 25 5.70 -24.99 -5.75
C SER A 25 7.20 -25.15 -5.49
N TYR A 26 7.75 -24.41 -4.53
CA TYR A 26 9.14 -24.52 -4.10
C TYR A 26 9.40 -25.89 -3.49
N ASN A 27 8.54 -26.34 -2.56
CA ASN A 27 8.65 -27.66 -1.94
C ASN A 27 8.60 -28.79 -2.97
N VAL A 28 7.67 -28.73 -3.92
CA VAL A 28 7.53 -29.77 -4.97
C VAL A 28 8.75 -29.81 -5.90
N ARG A 29 9.34 -28.65 -6.24
CA ARG A 29 10.41 -28.59 -7.25
C ARG A 29 11.81 -28.75 -6.67
N ARG A 30 12.01 -28.40 -5.39
CA ARG A 30 13.34 -28.25 -4.77
C ARG A 30 13.65 -29.29 -3.71
N HIS A 31 12.69 -30.16 -3.35
CA HIS A 31 12.91 -31.18 -2.32
C HIS A 31 14.17 -32.01 -2.62
N PRO A 32 14.94 -32.41 -1.59
CA PRO A 32 16.04 -33.35 -1.77
C PRO A 32 15.51 -34.73 -2.16
N LEU A 33 16.13 -35.35 -3.17
CA LEU A 33 15.79 -36.71 -3.59
C LEU A 33 16.39 -37.71 -2.59
N ILE A 34 15.57 -38.17 -1.65
CA ILE A 34 15.98 -39.16 -0.64
C ILE A 34 15.65 -40.55 -1.18
N ALA A 35 16.65 -41.44 -1.19
CA ALA A 35 16.44 -42.83 -1.52
C ALA A 35 15.57 -43.51 -0.45
N PRO A 36 14.63 -44.40 -0.84
CA PRO A 36 13.82 -45.13 0.13
C PRO A 36 14.70 -45.96 1.06
N ALA A 37 14.29 -46.07 2.34
CA ALA A 37 15.01 -46.89 3.31
C ALA A 37 15.09 -48.34 2.82
N PRO A 38 16.25 -49.01 2.92
CA PRO A 38 16.43 -50.37 2.43
C PRO A 38 15.53 -51.33 3.21
N VAL A 39 14.53 -51.90 2.53
CA VAL A 39 13.67 -52.93 3.11
C VAL A 39 14.37 -54.28 2.93
N ALA A 40 14.65 -54.99 4.03
CA ALA A 40 15.41 -56.24 4.03
C ALA A 40 14.80 -57.37 3.17
N SER A 41 13.51 -57.28 2.85
CA SER A 41 12.76 -58.26 2.05
C SER A 41 12.60 -57.87 0.58
N ASP A 42 13.08 -56.71 0.14
CA ASP A 42 12.94 -56.25 -1.24
C ASP A 42 14.29 -56.31 -2.00
N PRO A 43 14.45 -57.23 -2.97
CA PRO A 43 15.64 -57.34 -3.82
C PRO A 43 15.93 -56.08 -4.65
N TYR A 44 14.96 -55.18 -4.82
CA TYR A 44 15.11 -53.96 -5.61
C TYR A 44 15.59 -52.76 -4.79
N THR A 45 15.52 -52.80 -3.45
CA THR A 45 15.99 -51.70 -2.60
C THR A 45 17.46 -51.85 -2.15
N ASN A 46 18.04 -53.05 -2.25
CA ASN A 46 19.41 -53.33 -1.82
C ASN A 46 20.08 -54.26 -2.86
N PRO A 47 20.77 -53.75 -3.90
CA PRO A 47 21.41 -54.63 -4.87
C PRO A 47 22.48 -55.43 -4.15
N THR A 48 22.26 -56.74 -4.00
CA THR A 48 23.26 -57.67 -3.47
C THR A 48 24.53 -57.48 -4.28
N LYS A 49 25.65 -57.16 -3.61
CA LYS A 49 26.96 -56.96 -4.26
C LYS A 49 27.41 -58.14 -5.12
N ASP A 50 26.76 -59.29 -4.96
CA ASP A 50 27.01 -60.54 -5.68
C ASP A 50 26.25 -60.70 -7.00
N VAL A 51 25.45 -59.72 -7.44
CA VAL A 51 24.93 -59.72 -8.82
C VAL A 51 26.00 -59.15 -9.76
N LEU A 52 27.17 -59.81 -9.77
CA LEU A 52 28.14 -59.71 -10.85
C LEU A 52 27.55 -60.48 -12.03
N ILE A 53 26.75 -59.78 -12.85
CA ILE A 53 26.27 -60.33 -14.12
C ILE A 53 27.49 -60.42 -15.03
N GLU A 54 27.90 -61.66 -15.29
CA GLU A 54 28.69 -62.05 -16.45
C GLU A 54 28.13 -61.31 -17.68
N ASN A 55 28.95 -60.45 -18.30
CA ASN A 55 28.62 -59.52 -19.41
C ASN A 55 28.30 -58.05 -19.05
N GLY A 56 29.04 -57.44 -18.10
CA GLY A 56 29.57 -56.07 -18.26
C GLY A 56 28.60 -54.92 -18.58
N ARG A 57 27.29 -55.04 -18.28
CA ARG A 57 26.31 -53.97 -18.49
C ARG A 57 25.46 -53.80 -17.23
N HIS A 58 25.87 -52.87 -16.38
CA HIS A 58 24.99 -52.32 -15.35
C HIS A 58 23.88 -51.53 -16.03
N GLN A 59 22.75 -52.17 -16.31
CA GLN A 59 21.54 -51.45 -16.67
C GLN A 59 20.87 -51.00 -15.37
N TYR A 60 21.35 -49.90 -14.80
CA TYR A 60 20.52 -49.13 -13.89
C TYR A 60 19.21 -48.86 -14.64
N VAL A 61 18.08 -49.29 -14.07
CA VAL A 61 16.76 -48.90 -14.55
C VAL A 61 16.67 -47.40 -14.32
N ARG A 62 17.16 -46.63 -15.28
CA ARG A 62 16.86 -45.22 -15.40
C ARG A 62 15.37 -45.20 -15.66
N TYR A 63 14.57 -44.88 -14.65
CA TYR A 63 13.19 -44.49 -14.85
C TYR A 63 13.22 -43.34 -15.86
N LYS A 64 13.02 -43.66 -17.14
CA LYS A 64 12.71 -42.66 -18.13
C LYS A 64 11.29 -42.27 -17.80
N LEU A 65 11.11 -41.15 -17.08
CA LEU A 65 9.83 -40.45 -17.12
C LEU A 65 9.45 -40.34 -18.59
N ASN A 66 8.23 -40.72 -18.93
CA ASN A 66 7.72 -40.50 -20.28
C ASN A 66 7.84 -39.00 -20.57
N ALA A 67 8.28 -38.65 -21.77
CA ALA A 67 8.46 -37.24 -22.15
C ALA A 67 7.15 -36.44 -21.99
N GLU A 68 6.00 -37.10 -22.06
CA GLU A 68 4.67 -36.51 -21.87
C GLU A 68 4.36 -36.19 -20.39
N ASP A 69 4.97 -36.89 -19.42
CA ASP A 69 4.83 -36.63 -17.97
C ASP A 69 5.92 -35.65 -17.45
N ALA A 70 6.97 -35.43 -18.24
CA ALA A 70 8.10 -34.55 -17.91
C ALA A 70 7.89 -33.09 -18.37
N GLU A 71 6.90 -32.83 -19.23
CA GLU A 71 6.46 -31.51 -19.68
C GLU A 71 5.73 -30.76 -18.56
N GLY A 72 6.44 -30.41 -17.48
CA GLY A 72 5.90 -29.56 -16.41
C GLY A 72 6.59 -29.63 -15.05
N MET A 73 7.34 -30.69 -14.77
CA MET A 73 8.07 -30.85 -13.50
C MET A 73 9.58 -30.89 -13.76
N ASP A 74 10.13 -29.71 -14.04
CA ASP A 74 11.57 -29.48 -14.08
C ASP A 74 12.11 -29.56 -12.64
N LEU A 75 12.30 -30.78 -12.13
CA LEU A 75 12.82 -31.04 -10.79
C LEU A 75 14.25 -30.48 -10.73
N ARG A 76 14.47 -29.54 -9.82
CA ARG A 76 15.80 -28.95 -9.59
C ARG A 76 16.12 -29.07 -8.10
N PRO A 77 16.43 -30.29 -7.63
CA PRO A 77 16.70 -30.57 -6.23
C PRO A 77 17.79 -29.63 -5.69
N GLN A 78 17.62 -29.19 -4.46
CA GLN A 78 18.64 -28.43 -3.73
C GLN A 78 19.27 -29.31 -2.64
N GLU A 79 20.44 -28.88 -2.19
CA GLU A 79 21.09 -29.48 -1.02
C GLU A 79 20.14 -29.41 0.19
N PRO A 80 20.07 -30.47 1.02
CA PRO A 80 19.12 -30.54 2.14
C PRO A 80 19.22 -29.34 3.09
N GLU A 81 20.43 -28.93 3.46
CA GLU A 81 20.65 -27.80 4.38
C GLU A 81 20.14 -26.47 3.81
N VAL A 82 20.27 -26.27 2.50
CA VAL A 82 19.79 -25.05 1.81
C VAL A 82 18.26 -25.07 1.71
N PHE A 83 17.69 -26.25 1.47
CA PHE A 83 16.25 -26.45 1.40
C PHE A 83 15.58 -26.23 2.75
N ASP A 84 16.13 -26.82 3.82
CA ASP A 84 15.60 -26.70 5.18
C ASP A 84 15.61 -25.24 5.65
N LYS A 85 16.71 -24.54 5.44
CA LYS A 85 16.80 -23.10 5.75
C LYS A 85 15.80 -22.27 4.96
N ALA A 86 15.66 -22.53 3.67
CA ALA A 86 14.69 -21.81 2.84
C ALA A 86 13.24 -22.11 3.27
N GLN A 87 12.96 -23.33 3.73
CA GLN A 87 11.66 -23.70 4.27
C GLN A 87 11.37 -22.94 5.59
N GLU A 88 12.36 -22.80 6.47
CA GLU A 88 12.25 -21.97 7.68
C GLU A 88 11.98 -20.50 7.34
N ASP A 89 12.76 -19.91 6.42
CA ASP A 89 12.58 -18.53 5.97
C ASP A 89 11.18 -18.29 5.38
N LEU A 90 10.69 -19.22 4.55
CA LEU A 90 9.35 -19.16 3.95
C LEU A 90 8.24 -19.27 5.01
N ALA A 91 8.44 -20.12 6.03
CA ALA A 91 7.49 -20.29 7.12
C ALA A 91 7.45 -19.05 8.02
N GLU A 92 8.60 -18.44 8.32
CA GLU A 92 8.68 -17.21 9.11
C GLU A 92 7.93 -16.06 8.40
N ASP A 93 8.15 -15.87 7.10
CA ASP A 93 7.46 -14.82 6.35
C ASP A 93 5.94 -15.05 6.28
N LEU A 94 5.48 -16.29 6.14
CA LEU A 94 4.05 -16.62 6.21
C LEU A 94 3.43 -16.27 7.57
N VAL A 95 4.13 -16.58 8.67
CA VAL A 95 3.68 -16.25 10.03
C VAL A 95 3.64 -14.73 10.22
N MET A 96 4.68 -14.03 9.77
CA MET A 96 4.74 -12.57 9.85
C MET A 96 3.61 -11.92 9.03
N LYS A 97 3.27 -12.45 7.85
CA LYS A 97 2.12 -12.00 7.05
C LYS A 97 0.79 -12.26 7.73
N ALA A 98 0.61 -13.42 8.36
CA ALA A 98 -0.59 -13.71 9.14
C ALA A 98 -0.78 -12.72 10.29
N GLN A 99 0.30 -12.39 11.02
CA GLN A 99 0.28 -11.39 12.08
C GLN A 99 -0.03 -9.98 11.55
N GLN A 100 0.49 -9.60 10.39
CA GLN A 100 0.15 -8.33 9.74
C GLN A 100 -1.35 -8.26 9.42
N ILE A 101 -1.94 -9.35 8.93
CA ILE A 101 -3.39 -9.42 8.66
C ILE A 101 -4.19 -9.28 9.97
N GLU A 102 -3.81 -9.99 11.04
CA GLU A 102 -4.47 -9.84 12.34
C GLU A 102 -4.40 -8.41 12.88
N TYR A 103 -3.24 -7.76 12.74
CA TYR A 103 -3.08 -6.37 13.14
C TYR A 103 -3.97 -5.44 12.32
N LEU A 104 -4.05 -5.64 11.00
CA LEU A 104 -4.93 -4.86 10.13
C LEU A 104 -6.41 -5.05 10.49
N ILE A 105 -6.83 -6.28 10.80
CA ILE A 105 -8.19 -6.58 11.27
C ILE A 105 -8.50 -5.82 12.56
N LYS A 106 -7.59 -5.84 13.54
CA LYS A 106 -7.76 -5.08 14.80
C LYS A 106 -7.85 -3.58 14.59
N ARG A 107 -7.25 -3.07 13.51
CA ARG A 107 -7.24 -1.64 13.16
C ARG A 107 -8.43 -1.24 12.28
N LEU A 108 -9.31 -2.17 11.90
CA LEU A 108 -10.47 -1.83 11.08
C LEU A 108 -11.38 -0.84 11.82
N PRO A 109 -11.64 0.34 11.23
CA PRO A 109 -12.49 1.34 11.85
C PRO A 109 -13.94 0.86 11.87
N GLY A 110 -14.60 0.99 13.02
CA GLY A 110 -15.97 0.50 13.21
C GLY A 110 -16.08 -1.00 13.52
N LEU A 111 -14.95 -1.70 13.74
CA LEU A 111 -14.99 -3.09 14.18
C LEU A 111 -15.68 -3.19 15.55
N GLY A 112 -16.82 -3.88 15.60
CA GLY A 112 -17.59 -4.07 16.83
C GLY A 112 -18.61 -2.97 17.17
N GLN A 113 -18.77 -1.94 16.33
CA GLN A 113 -19.87 -0.99 16.45
C GLN A 113 -21.08 -1.49 15.66
N GLY A 114 -22.27 -1.38 16.25
CA GLY A 114 -23.50 -1.68 15.54
C GLY A 114 -23.73 -0.67 14.41
N GLU A 115 -24.35 -1.11 13.31
CA GLU A 115 -24.72 -0.23 12.19
C GLU A 115 -25.58 0.94 12.68
N GLU A 116 -26.48 0.69 13.63
CA GLU A 116 -27.34 1.73 14.22
C GLU A 116 -26.54 2.81 14.97
N GLU A 117 -25.55 2.42 15.77
CA GLU A 117 -24.67 3.35 16.49
C GLU A 117 -23.85 4.18 15.52
N GLN A 118 -23.29 3.54 14.49
CA GLN A 118 -22.53 4.21 13.45
C GLN A 118 -23.41 5.22 12.69
N ASN A 119 -24.65 4.87 12.38
CA ASN A 119 -25.58 5.72 11.65
C ASN A 119 -26.08 6.90 12.53
N ALA A 120 -26.27 6.67 13.82
CA ALA A 120 -26.59 7.72 14.78
C ALA A 120 -25.44 8.74 14.90
N GLU A 121 -24.20 8.25 14.98
CA GLU A 121 -23.01 9.11 15.03
C GLU A 121 -22.84 9.90 13.73
N ILE A 122 -23.08 9.27 12.56
CA ILE A 122 -23.09 9.98 11.26
C ILE A 122 -24.11 11.13 11.28
N ARG A 123 -25.34 10.87 11.74
CA ARG A 123 -26.39 11.90 11.81
C ARG A 123 -26.00 13.07 12.72
N ARG A 124 -25.37 12.77 13.86
CA ARG A 124 -24.87 13.78 14.79
C ARG A 124 -23.77 14.63 14.15
N LEU A 125 -22.77 14.00 13.54
CA LEU A 125 -21.66 14.69 12.87
C LEU A 125 -22.16 15.57 11.71
N VAL A 126 -23.14 15.11 10.95
CA VAL A 126 -23.77 15.89 9.87
C VAL A 126 -24.42 17.16 10.42
N GLU A 127 -25.12 17.07 11.56
CA GLU A 127 -25.75 18.25 12.17
C GLU A 127 -24.69 19.22 12.73
N GLU A 128 -23.63 18.70 13.34
CA GLU A 128 -22.50 19.51 13.81
C GLU A 128 -21.82 20.26 12.65
N VAL A 129 -21.57 19.58 11.53
CA VAL A 129 -21.02 20.20 10.31
C VAL A 129 -21.93 21.33 9.82
N LYS A 130 -23.24 21.13 9.78
CA LYS A 130 -24.19 22.19 9.38
C LYS A 130 -24.14 23.42 10.30
N ILE A 131 -23.99 23.22 11.61
CA ILE A 131 -23.86 24.32 12.56
C ILE A 131 -22.54 25.07 12.32
N MET A 132 -21.45 24.34 12.13
CA MET A 132 -20.13 24.91 11.86
C MET A 132 -20.08 25.68 10.54
N GLU A 133 -20.76 25.19 9.49
CA GLU A 133 -20.89 25.91 8.22
C GLU A 133 -21.68 27.21 8.37
N ARG A 134 -22.79 27.21 9.14
CA ARG A 134 -23.55 28.43 9.45
C ARG A 134 -22.67 29.48 10.14
N ARG A 135 -21.93 29.07 11.17
CA ARG A 135 -20.96 29.93 11.87
C ARG A 135 -19.88 30.46 10.93
N ARG A 136 -19.31 29.61 10.06
CA ARG A 136 -18.32 30.02 9.05
C ARG A 136 -18.90 31.06 8.09
N LYS A 137 -20.16 30.91 7.68
CA LYS A 137 -20.84 31.84 6.76
C LYS A 137 -21.10 33.19 7.42
N GLU A 138 -21.52 33.21 8.68
CA GLU A 138 -21.71 34.44 9.47
C GLU A 138 -20.40 35.19 9.66
N LYS A 139 -19.34 34.49 10.08
CA LYS A 139 -18.00 35.09 10.21
C LYS A 139 -17.46 35.63 8.89
N ARG A 140 -17.71 34.95 7.77
CA ARG A 140 -17.38 35.49 6.44
C ARG A 140 -18.22 36.69 6.03
N LYS A 141 -19.43 36.85 6.57
CA LYS A 141 -20.28 38.02 6.32
C LYS A 141 -19.81 39.22 7.15
N GLU A 142 -19.49 39.01 8.42
CA GLU A 142 -18.87 40.01 9.29
C GLU A 142 -17.55 40.50 8.71
N MET A 143 -16.67 39.57 8.31
CA MET A 143 -15.38 39.89 7.70
C MET A 143 -15.53 40.72 6.42
N ARG A 144 -16.51 40.42 5.57
CA ARG A 144 -16.79 41.21 4.35
C ARG A 144 -17.21 42.64 4.68
N LYS A 145 -18.09 42.82 5.67
CA LYS A 145 -18.49 44.17 6.11
C LYS A 145 -17.32 44.98 6.64
N CYS A 146 -16.45 44.37 7.45
CA CYS A 146 -15.25 45.05 7.95
C CYS A 146 -14.28 45.40 6.80
N LEU A 147 -14.14 44.53 5.80
CA LEU A 147 -13.34 44.82 4.60
C LEU A 147 -13.92 45.99 3.80
N GLU A 148 -15.25 46.04 3.59
CA GLU A 148 -15.92 47.16 2.91
C GLU A 148 -15.70 48.50 3.64
N GLN A 149 -15.75 48.48 4.98
CA GLN A 149 -15.46 49.67 5.79
C GLN A 149 -14.01 50.12 5.67
N LEU A 150 -13.06 49.18 5.70
CA LEU A 150 -11.64 49.46 5.53
C LEU A 150 -11.36 50.02 4.14
N ASP A 151 -11.97 49.44 3.09
CA ASP A 151 -11.84 49.90 1.71
C ASP A 151 -12.34 51.34 1.54
N HIS A 152 -13.48 51.68 2.14
CA HIS A 152 -13.99 53.06 2.14
C HIS A 152 -13.03 54.04 2.83
N VAL A 153 -12.43 53.67 3.97
CA VAL A 153 -11.45 54.52 4.67
C VAL A 153 -10.19 54.68 3.83
N VAL A 154 -9.67 53.61 3.22
CA VAL A 154 -8.49 53.64 2.35
C VAL A 154 -8.72 54.50 1.11
N LEU A 155 -9.85 54.33 0.42
CA LEU A 155 -10.24 55.17 -0.71
C LEU A 155 -10.43 56.64 -0.30
N GLY A 156 -11.03 56.90 0.86
CA GLY A 156 -11.18 58.24 1.42
C GLY A 156 -9.84 58.90 1.72
N MET A 157 -8.90 58.17 2.33
CA MET A 157 -7.54 58.64 2.61
C MET A 157 -6.76 58.91 1.32
N SER A 158 -6.83 58.02 0.33
CA SER A 158 -6.20 58.20 -0.98
C SER A 158 -6.70 59.49 -1.66
N LYS A 159 -8.03 59.70 -1.68
CA LYS A 159 -8.63 60.88 -2.32
C LYS A 159 -8.31 62.19 -1.59
N SER A 160 -8.07 62.14 -0.28
CA SER A 160 -7.61 63.31 0.49
C SER A 160 -6.12 63.58 0.36
N ILE A 161 -5.32 62.58 -0.01
CA ILE A 161 -3.89 62.71 -0.33
C ILE A 161 -3.70 63.28 -1.75
N ASP A 162 -4.64 63.01 -2.66
CA ASP A 162 -4.77 63.73 -3.94
C ASP A 162 -5.30 65.16 -3.71
N VAL A 163 -4.47 66.00 -3.08
CA VAL A 163 -4.60 67.46 -3.08
C VAL A 163 -4.29 67.95 -4.50
N PRO A 164 -5.10 68.86 -5.07
CA PRO A 164 -4.94 69.30 -6.45
C PRO A 164 -3.55 69.90 -6.68
N GLU A 165 -2.91 69.50 -7.79
CA GLU A 165 -1.81 70.26 -8.36
C GLU A 165 -2.25 71.73 -8.44
N SER A 166 -1.51 72.58 -7.74
CA SER A 166 -1.74 74.02 -7.72
C SER A 166 -1.68 74.56 -9.15
N ASP A 167 -2.83 74.94 -9.69
CA ASP A 167 -2.95 75.71 -10.92
C ASP A 167 -2.20 77.04 -10.74
N GLY A 168 -0.99 77.10 -11.27
CA GLY A 168 -0.18 78.31 -11.35
C GLY A 168 -0.77 79.27 -12.37
N SER A 169 -1.75 80.07 -11.96
CA SER A 169 -2.22 81.22 -12.74
C SER A 169 -2.26 82.49 -11.89
N THR A 170 -1.08 82.98 -11.50
CA THR A 170 -0.92 84.39 -11.11
C THR A 170 -0.66 85.24 -12.35
N ASP A 171 -1.77 85.72 -12.90
CA ASP A 171 -2.02 87.06 -13.42
C ASP A 171 -0.82 88.03 -13.36
N GLU A 172 -0.10 88.17 -14.48
CA GLU A 172 0.86 89.25 -14.73
C GLU A 172 0.11 90.45 -15.34
N SER A 173 -0.61 91.18 -14.48
CA SER A 173 -1.13 92.51 -14.79
C SER A 173 -0.46 93.54 -13.88
N GLN A 174 0.15 94.54 -14.54
CA GLN A 174 0.50 95.88 -14.03
C GLN A 174 1.92 96.10 -13.43
N ARG A 175 2.84 96.46 -14.33
CA ARG A 175 3.85 97.54 -14.15
C ARG A 175 3.88 98.32 -15.48
N SER A 176 3.01 99.30 -15.70
CA SER A 176 3.08 100.69 -15.23
C SER A 176 4.44 101.38 -15.50
N THR A 177 4.50 102.05 -16.66
CA THR A 177 4.84 103.49 -16.84
C THR A 177 6.28 104.01 -16.63
N ALA A 178 6.94 104.28 -17.77
CA ALA A 178 7.69 105.49 -18.19
C ALA A 178 8.96 105.95 -17.43
N PRO A 179 9.83 106.81 -18.00
CA PRO A 179 9.87 107.36 -19.38
C PRO A 179 11.05 106.88 -20.24
#